data_AF-A2F0Z6-F1
#
_entry.id   AF-A2F0Z6-F1
#
_cell.length_a   1.000
_cell.length_b   1.000
_cell.length_c   1.000
_cell.angle_alpha   90.00
_cell.angle_beta   90.00
_cell.angle_gamma   90.00
#
_symmetry.space_group_name_H-M   'P 1'
#
loop_
_entity.id
_entity.type
_entity.pdbx_description
1 polymer ?
#
loop_
_entity_poly.entity_id
_entity_poly.type
_entity_poly.pdbx_seq_one_letter_code
_entity_poly.pdbx_strand_id
1 'polypeptide(L)' 'MGKTALHLAAESQNIELAFILISHGADPYIKDMFGDTPLDIATKKRNQELIDELIPPKEEQ' A
#
# COMPACT_ATOMS: atom_id res chain seq x y z
N MET A 1 -9.76 -13.41 -4.65
CA MET A 1 -8.50 -13.08 -3.94
C MET A 1 -7.43 -12.89 -4.99
N GLY A 2 -6.74 -11.76 -4.95
CA GLY A 2 -5.78 -11.36 -5.97
C GLY A 2 -5.24 -9.97 -5.66
N LYS A 3 -4.26 -9.52 -6.43
CA LYS A 3 -3.65 -8.20 -6.25
C LYS A 3 -4.65 -7.10 -6.58
N THR A 4 -4.75 -6.12 -5.68
CA THR A 4 -5.42 -4.84 -5.96
C THR A 4 -4.50 -3.92 -6.75
N ALA A 5 -5.03 -2.81 -7.26
CA ALA A 5 -4.20 -1.76 -7.86
C ALA A 5 -3.09 -1.27 -6.90
N LEU A 6 -3.39 -1.23 -5.59
CA LEU A 6 -2.43 -0.80 -4.57
C LEU A 6 -1.30 -1.81 -4.35
N HIS A 7 -1.56 -3.12 -4.52
CA HIS A 7 -0.49 -4.12 -4.54
C HIS A 7 0.46 -3.87 -5.71
N LEU A 8 -0.08 -3.63 -6.90
CA LEU A 8 0.72 -3.37 -8.10
C LEU A 8 1.54 -2.08 -7.98
N ALA A 9 0.96 -1.03 -7.38
CA ALA A 9 1.68 0.19 -7.04
C ALA A 9 2.85 -0.10 -6.07
N ALA A 10 2.61 -0.91 -5.03
CA ALA A 10 3.66 -1.29 -4.09
C ALA A 10 4.77 -2.15 -4.72
N GLU A 11 4.42 -3.08 -5.61
CA GLU A 11 5.40 -3.92 -6.33
C GLU A 11 6.30 -3.11 -7.26
N SER A 12 5.71 -2.11 -7.92
CA SER A 12 6.42 -1.17 -8.79
C SER A 12 7.13 -0.05 -8.02
N GLN A 13 6.95 0.03 -6.70
CA GLN A 13 7.44 1.12 -5.85
C GLN A 13 6.97 2.51 -6.33
N ASN A 14 5.78 2.56 -6.94
CA ASN A 14 5.22 3.79 -7.49
C ASN A 14 4.41 4.53 -6.41
N ILE A 15 5.07 5.48 -5.76
CA ILE A 15 4.55 6.26 -4.64
C ILE A 15 3.39 7.15 -5.08
N GLU A 16 3.53 7.83 -6.22
CA GLU A 16 2.48 8.73 -6.74
C GLU A 16 1.19 7.96 -7.06
N LEU A 17 1.31 6.77 -7.66
CA LEU A 17 0.15 5.91 -7.89
C LEU A 17 -0.46 5.41 -6.57
N ALA A 18 0.37 5.04 -5.58
CA ALA A 18 -0.11 4.63 -4.28
C ALA A 18 -0.89 5.76 -3.58
N PHE A 19 -0.35 6.98 -3.57
CA PHE A 19 -1.00 8.19 -3.05
C PHE A 19 -2.37 8.44 -3.71
N ILE A 20 -2.45 8.39 -5.05
CA ILE A 20 -3.71 8.59 -5.78
C ILE A 20 -4.74 7.54 -5.36
N LEU A 21 -4.33 6.28 -5.27
CA LEU A 21 -5.22 5.18 -4.90
C LEU A 21 -5.74 5.33 -3.46
N ILE A 22 -4.87 5.64 -2.49
CA ILE A 22 -5.26 5.87 -1.10
C ILE A 22 -6.19 7.08 -0.98
N SER A 23 -5.87 8.17 -1.69
CA SER A 23 -6.71 9.39 -1.74
C SER A 23 -8.12 9.11 -2.28
N HIS A 24 -8.28 8.06 -3.09
CA HIS A 24 -9.57 7.58 -3.58
C HIS A 24 -10.20 6.47 -2.72
N GLY A 25 -9.66 6.20 -1.53
CA GLY A 25 -10.20 5.23 -0.57
C GLY A 25 -9.75 3.79 -0.80
N ALA A 26 -8.64 3.55 -1.51
CA ALA A 26 -8.07 2.20 -1.59
C ALA A 26 -7.57 1.74 -0.22
N ASP A 27 -7.97 0.54 0.19
CA ASP A 27 -7.59 -0.07 1.47
C ASP A 27 -6.20 -0.74 1.39
N PRO A 28 -5.19 -0.26 2.15
CA PRO A 28 -3.84 -0.83 2.19
C PRO A 28 -3.73 -2.11 3.01
N TYR A 29 -4.83 -2.61 3.59
CA TYR A 29 -4.86 -3.82 4.43
C TYR A 29 -5.49 -5.04 3.75
N ILE A 30 -5.95 -4.91 2.50
CA ILE A 30 -6.46 -6.05 1.71
C ILE A 30 -5.32 -7.01 1.43
N LYS A 31 -5.53 -8.30 1.72
CA LYS A 31 -4.58 -9.36 1.40
C LYS A 31 -4.80 -9.93 0.00
N ASP A 32 -3.72 -10.16 -0.72
CA ASP A 32 -3.73 -10.90 -1.98
C ASP A 32 -3.78 -12.44 -1.76
N MET A 33 -3.55 -13.20 -2.83
CA MET A 33 -3.57 -14.67 -2.81
C MET A 33 -2.41 -15.30 -2.04
N PHE A 34 -1.34 -14.56 -1.75
CA PHE A 34 -0.20 -14.99 -0.94
C PHE A 34 -0.33 -14.58 0.52
N GLY A 35 -1.40 -13.83 0.86
CA GLY A 35 -1.63 -13.31 2.20
C GLY A 35 -0.91 -11.99 2.48
N ASP A 36 -0.29 -11.39 1.47
CA ASP A 36 0.42 -10.12 1.56
C ASP A 36 -0.54 -8.95 1.34
N THR A 37 -0.37 -7.89 2.12
CA THR A 37 -0.97 -6.58 1.88
C THR A 37 -0.04 -5.70 1.03
N PRO A 38 -0.53 -4.59 0.44
CA PRO A 38 0.34 -3.58 -0.18
C PRO A 38 1.44 -3.08 0.78
N LEU A 39 1.13 -2.95 2.07
CA LEU A 39 2.10 -2.56 3.10
C LEU A 39 3.17 -3.63 3.33
N ASP A 40 2.80 -4.92 3.30
CA ASP A 40 3.77 -6.02 3.40
C ASP A 40 4.74 -6.00 2.21
N ILE A 41 4.23 -5.75 1.01
CA ILE A 41 5.04 -5.62 -0.21
C ILE A 41 6.00 -4.43 -0.09
N ALA A 42 5.52 -3.25 0.32
CA ALA A 42 6.36 -2.06 0.51
C ALA A 42 7.47 -2.31 1.56
N THR A 43 7.12 -3.00 2.65
CA THR A 43 8.06 -3.42 3.71
C THR A 43 9.14 -4.36 3.17
N LYS A 44 8.76 -5.39 2.40
CA LYS A 44 9.71 -6.33 1.77
C LYS A 44 10.68 -5.62 0.81
N LYS A 45 10.20 -4.57 0.13
CA LYS A 45 11.00 -3.72 -0.77
C LYS A 45 11.87 -2.71 -0.04
N ARG A 46 11.66 -2.51 1.27
CA ARG A 46 12.34 -1.50 2.10
C ARG A 46 12.15 -0.06 1.59
N ASN A 47 10.99 0.23 1.01
CA ASN A 47 10.64 1.58 0.57
C ASN A 47 9.93 2.33 1.70
N GLN A 48 10.69 3.07 2.51
CA GLN A 48 10.15 3.78 3.68
C GLN A 48 9.13 4.85 3.29
N GLU A 49 9.37 5.59 2.22
CA GLU A 49 8.46 6.65 1.77
C GLU A 49 7.09 6.08 1.38
N LEU A 50 7.08 4.93 0.68
CA LEU A 50 5.85 4.23 0.36
C LEU A 50 5.16 3.64 1.62
N ILE A 51 5.94 3.17 2.59
CA ILE A 51 5.39 2.68 3.87
C ILE A 51 4.69 3.81 4.60
N ASP A 52 5.30 5.00 4.65
CA ASP A 52 4.74 6.18 5.32
C ASP A 52 3.45 6.63 4.62
N GLU A 53 3.39 6.53 3.28
CA GLU A 53 2.18 6.83 2.50
C GLU A 53 1.05 5.82 2.74
N LEU A 54 1.39 4.53 2.87
CA LEU A 54 0.41 3.44 3.08
C LEU A 54 -0.13 3.37 4.51
N ILE A 55 0.58 3.95 5.48
CA ILE A 55 0.12 4.03 6.86
C ILE A 55 -0.73 5.29 6.98
N PRO A 56 -2.04 5.18 7.26
CA PRO A 56 -2.87 6.37 7.44
C PRO A 56 -2.27 7.23 8.56
N PRO A 57 -2.28 8.57 8.42
CA PRO A 57 -1.83 9.45 9.48
C PRO A 57 -2.62 9.10 10.74
N LYS A 58 -1.92 8.96 11.87
CA LYS A 58 -2.56 8.71 13.16
C LYS A 58 -3.63 9.78 13.36
N GLU A 59 -4.90 9.39 13.29
CA GLU A 59 -5.97 10.19 13.88
C GLU A 59 -5.73 10.17 15.38
N GLU A 60 -5.12 11.24 15.91
CA GLU A 60 -5.19 11.56 17.33
C GLU A 60 -6.67 11.82 17.66
N GLN A 61 -7.37 10.77 18.09
CA GLN A 61 -8.63 10.88 18.83
C GLN A 61 -8.36 11.20 20.30
#